data_AF-A0A7C0XUX6-F1
#
_entry.id   AF-A0A7C0XUX6-F1
#
_cell.length_a   1.000
_cell.length_b   1.000
_cell.length_c   1.000
_cell.angle_alpha   90.00
_cell.angle_beta   90.00
_cell.angle_gamma   90.00
#
_symmetry.space_group_name_H-M   'P 1'
#
loop_
_entity.id
_entity.type
_entity.pdbx_description
1 polymer ?
#
loop_
_entity_poly.entity_id
_entity_poly.type
_entity_poly.pdbx_seq_one_letter_code
_entity_poly.pdbx_strand_id
1 'polypeptide(L)'
;MVGEETEVKEETLIERLEKLLESMKDWERKPVIQVGKAVVEIVKLPRRETSKRVEPERLALHLRLEDSFKGIFIIDYEEFKDLQDALRNEKVKEVIEAISEVNRKKKVIEFKL
;
A
#
# COMPACT_ATOMS: atom_id res chain seq x y z
N MET A 1 39.45 24.74 14.69
CA MET A 1 38.14 25.07 14.10
C MET A 1 38.29 25.01 12.60
N VAL A 2 37.88 23.91 12.00
CA VAL A 2 37.48 23.86 10.59
C VAL A 2 36.17 23.11 10.66
N GLY A 3 35.07 23.83 10.51
CA GLY A 3 33.75 23.24 10.50
C GLY A 3 33.65 22.35 9.28
N GLU A 4 33.54 21.05 9.50
CA GLU A 4 32.96 20.15 8.51
C GLU A 4 31.47 20.49 8.42
N GLU A 5 31.15 21.52 7.66
CA GLU A 5 29.82 21.69 7.09
C GLU A 5 29.65 20.54 6.09
N THR A 6 29.19 19.40 6.60
CA THR A 6 28.74 18.31 5.75
C THR A 6 27.47 18.79 5.07
N GLU A 7 27.60 19.26 3.83
CA GLU A 7 26.47 19.50 2.93
C GLU A 7 25.61 18.23 2.92
N VAL A 8 24.48 18.28 3.63
CA VAL A 8 23.45 17.26 3.52
C VAL A 8 22.83 17.45 2.14
N LYS A 9 23.40 16.78 1.13
CA LYS A 9 22.75 16.66 -0.18
C LYS A 9 21.32 16.18 0.07
N GLU A 10 20.35 16.98 -0.31
CA GLU A 10 18.94 16.57 -0.30
C GLU A 10 18.79 15.39 -1.24
N GLU A 11 18.85 14.18 -0.70
CA GLU A 11 18.55 12.97 -1.48
C GLU A 11 17.13 13.08 -2.01
N THR A 12 17.01 12.94 -3.32
CA THR A 12 15.71 12.89 -4.00
C THR A 12 14.95 11.63 -3.60
N LEU A 13 13.62 11.66 -3.73
CA LEU A 13 12.79 10.49 -3.42
C LEU A 13 13.18 9.27 -4.28
N ILE A 14 13.58 9.49 -5.52
CA ILE A 14 14.00 8.43 -6.45
C ILE A 14 15.28 7.75 -5.93
N GLU A 15 16.30 8.52 -5.57
CA GLU A 15 17.56 7.96 -5.03
C GLU A 15 17.32 7.15 -3.75
N ARG A 16 16.41 7.61 -2.88
CA ARG A 16 16.02 6.86 -1.69
C ARG A 16 15.34 5.55 -2.04
N LEU A 17 14.46 5.55 -3.03
CA LEU A 17 13.77 4.34 -3.49
C LEU A 17 14.73 3.36 -4.19
N GLU A 18 15.71 3.84 -4.95
CA GLU A 18 16.76 3.00 -5.54
C GLU A 18 17.60 2.31 -4.46
N LYS A 19 18.08 3.08 -3.47
CA LYS A 19 18.79 2.51 -2.31
C LYS A 19 17.93 1.51 -1.53
N LEU A 20 16.62 1.75 -1.43
CA LEU A 20 15.69 0.81 -0.82
C LEU A 20 15.57 -0.48 -1.63
N LEU A 21 15.49 -0.40 -2.96
CA LEU A 21 15.44 -1.57 -3.82
C LEU A 21 16.69 -2.45 -3.66
N GLU A 22 17.87 -1.85 -3.57
CA GLU A 22 19.14 -2.57 -3.40
C GLU A 22 19.28 -3.19 -2.00
N SER A 23 18.88 -2.45 -0.96
CA SER A 23 19.10 -2.87 0.43
C SER A 23 18.05 -3.82 0.99
N MET A 24 16.83 -3.80 0.45
CA MET A 24 15.73 -4.63 0.93
C MET A 24 15.87 -6.09 0.49
N LYS A 25 15.43 -7.00 1.35
CA LYS A 25 15.22 -8.42 1.01
C LYS A 25 13.93 -8.61 0.22
N ASP A 26 13.86 -9.71 -0.52
CA ASP A 26 12.62 -10.09 -1.21
C ASP A 26 11.46 -10.21 -0.22
N TRP A 27 10.32 -9.61 -0.58
CA TRP A 27 9.11 -9.51 0.25
C TRP A 27 9.24 -8.69 1.54
N GLU A 28 10.38 -8.04 1.77
CA GLU A 28 10.51 -7.08 2.86
C GLU A 28 9.52 -5.93 2.65
N ARG A 29 8.92 -5.47 3.75
CA ARG A 29 7.92 -4.40 3.75
C ARG A 29 8.39 -3.25 4.61
N LYS A 30 8.23 -2.02 4.12
CA LYS A 30 8.50 -0.80 4.88
C LYS A 30 7.25 0.08 4.92
N PRO A 31 6.64 0.31 6.09
CA PRO A 31 5.46 1.16 6.19
C PRO A 31 5.80 2.60 5.81
N VAL A 32 4.94 3.21 5.00
CA VAL A 32 5.03 4.61 4.57
C VAL A 32 4.06 5.46 5.37
N ILE A 33 2.79 5.04 5.43
CA ILE A 33 1.74 5.76 6.13
C ILE A 33 0.65 4.80 6.63
N GLN A 34 0.05 5.12 7.77
CA GLN A 34 -1.14 4.47 8.31
C GLN A 34 -2.21 5.52 8.56
N VAL A 35 -3.42 5.29 8.04
CA VAL A 35 -4.60 6.14 8.25
C VAL A 35 -5.73 5.28 8.79
N GLY A 36 -6.04 5.44 10.07
CA GLY A 36 -6.94 4.54 10.78
C GLY A 36 -6.43 3.10 10.69
N LYS A 37 -7.23 2.22 10.09
CA LYS A 37 -6.87 0.81 9.86
C LYS A 37 -6.18 0.56 8.51
N ALA A 38 -6.10 1.54 7.62
CA ALA A 38 -5.46 1.36 6.32
C ALA A 38 -3.95 1.61 6.44
N VAL A 39 -3.15 0.68 5.94
CA VAL A 39 -1.69 0.72 5.95
C VAL A 39 -1.18 0.70 4.52
N VAL A 40 -0.24 1.60 4.22
CA VAL A 40 0.46 1.69 2.96
C VAL A 40 1.93 1.37 3.21
N GLU A 41 2.45 0.35 2.52
CA GLU A 41 3.81 -0.14 2.68
C GLU A 41 4.52 -0.19 1.33
N ILE A 42 5.82 0.07 1.29
CA ILE A 42 6.67 -0.28 0.14
C ILE A 42 7.13 -1.72 0.31
N VAL A 43 7.02 -2.51 -0.75
CA VAL A 43 7.44 -3.92 -0.76
C VAL A 43 8.37 -4.17 -1.93
N LYS A 44 9.47 -4.90 -1.68
CA LYS A 44 10.34 -5.40 -2.74
C LYS A 44 9.79 -6.71 -3.30
N LEU A 45 9.41 -6.70 -4.57
CA LEU A 45 9.00 -7.89 -5.31
C LEU A 45 10.25 -8.58 -5.88
N PRO A 46 10.38 -9.91 -5.70
CA PRO A 46 11.53 -10.65 -6.22
C PRO A 46 11.53 -10.66 -7.75
N ARG A 47 12.71 -10.84 -8.33
CA ARG A 47 12.85 -11.20 -9.75
C ARG A 47 12.07 -12.48 -10.03
N ARG A 48 11.25 -12.49 -11.08
CA ARG A 48 10.47 -13.66 -11.50
C ARG A 48 10.88 -14.06 -12.91
N GLU A 49 11.26 -15.31 -13.06
CA GLU A 49 11.49 -15.91 -14.37
C GLU A 49 10.33 -16.87 -14.67
N THR A 50 9.59 -16.55 -15.71
CA THR A 50 8.59 -17.45 -16.29
C THR A 50 9.12 -17.94 -17.63
N SER A 51 8.58 -19.05 -18.14
CA SER A 51 8.97 -19.62 -19.44
C SER A 51 8.80 -18.63 -20.62
N LYS A 52 8.08 -17.52 -20.43
CA LYS A 52 7.79 -16.52 -21.46
C LYS A 52 8.33 -15.11 -21.15
N ARG A 53 8.70 -14.81 -19.91
CA ARG A 53 9.10 -13.45 -19.49
C ARG A 53 9.99 -13.47 -18.25
N VAL A 54 11.02 -12.63 -18.28
CA VAL A 54 11.80 -12.25 -17.09
C VAL A 54 11.27 -10.92 -16.58
N GLU A 55 10.78 -10.90 -15.34
CA GLU A 55 10.43 -9.68 -14.63
C GLU A 55 11.52 -9.38 -13.60
N PRO A 56 12.20 -8.22 -13.69
CA PRO A 56 13.24 -7.86 -12.72
C PRO A 56 12.64 -7.61 -11.33
N GLU A 57 13.52 -7.53 -10.33
CA GLU A 57 13.14 -7.03 -9.01
C GLU A 57 12.60 -5.59 -9.13
N ARG A 58 11.59 -5.28 -8.33
CA ARG A 58 10.91 -3.98 -8.37
C ARG A 58 10.26 -3.65 -7.05
N LEU A 59 10.07 -2.36 -6.78
CA LEU A 59 9.26 -1.90 -5.68
C LEU A 59 7.78 -1.85 -6.07
N ALA A 60 6.92 -2.13 -5.10
CA ALA A 60 5.47 -1.98 -5.23
C ALA A 60 4.92 -1.33 -3.96
N LEU A 61 3.81 -0.60 -4.10
CA LEU A 61 3.00 -0.18 -2.97
C LEU A 61 2.05 -1.30 -2.59
N HIS A 62 2.06 -1.69 -1.32
CA HIS A 62 1.13 -2.64 -0.74
C HIS A 62 0.11 -1.90 0.12
N LEU A 63 -1.14 -1.91 -0.33
CA LEU A 63 -2.29 -1.36 0.39
C LEU A 63 -3.02 -2.48 1.11
N ARG A 64 -3.08 -2.41 2.44
CA ARG A 64 -3.79 -3.40 3.26
C ARG A 64 -4.52 -2.74 4.43
N LEU A 65 -5.40 -3.51 5.06
CA LEU A 65 -5.85 -3.19 6.40
C LEU A 65 -4.87 -3.80 7.42
N GLU A 66 -4.72 -3.14 8.57
CA GLU A 66 -3.80 -3.54 9.66
C GLU A 66 -3.99 -5.01 10.05
N ASP A 67 -5.25 -5.43 10.22
CA ASP A 67 -5.65 -6.79 10.60
C ASP A 67 -5.73 -7.76 9.40
N SER A 68 -5.42 -7.29 8.18
CA SER A 68 -5.54 -8.08 6.95
C SER A 68 -4.20 -8.54 6.43
N PHE A 69 -4.06 -9.86 6.28
CA PHE A 69 -2.95 -10.47 5.54
C PHE A 69 -3.07 -10.28 4.03
N LYS A 70 -4.29 -9.98 3.54
CA LYS A 70 -4.56 -9.73 2.12
C LYS A 70 -4.49 -8.23 1.85
N GLY A 71 -3.84 -7.87 0.76
CA GLY A 71 -3.72 -6.50 0.29
C GLY A 71 -3.58 -6.45 -1.23
N ILE A 72 -3.61 -5.23 -1.76
CA ILE A 72 -3.43 -4.94 -3.19
C ILE A 72 -1.99 -4.47 -3.37
N PHE A 73 -1.30 -5.03 -4.36
CA PHE A 73 0.00 -4.54 -4.81
C PHE A 73 -0.22 -3.64 -6.02
N ILE A 74 0.40 -2.47 -5.98
CA ILE A 74 0.33 -1.45 -7.03
C ILE A 74 1.75 -1.18 -7.49
N ILE A 75 2.00 -1.34 -8.78
CA ILE A 75 3.34 -1.30 -9.35
C ILE A 75 3.54 -0.01 -10.16
N ASP A 76 2.46 0.55 -10.70
CA ASP A 76 2.50 1.79 -11.45
C ASP A 76 1.47 2.81 -10.96
N TYR A 77 1.63 4.03 -11.46
CA TYR A 77 0.79 5.15 -11.06
C TYR A 77 -0.61 5.09 -11.69
N GLU A 78 -0.77 4.44 -12.85
CA GLU A 78 -2.06 4.33 -13.52
C GLU A 78 -3.00 3.42 -12.72
N GLU A 79 -2.50 2.26 -12.26
CA GLU A 79 -3.18 1.37 -11.33
C GLU A 79 -3.60 2.09 -10.05
N PHE A 80 -2.71 2.92 -9.48
CA PHE A 80 -3.03 3.73 -8.29
C PHE A 80 -4.16 4.70 -8.56
N LYS A 81 -4.09 5.42 -9.69
CA LYS A 81 -5.08 6.43 -10.08
C LYS A 81 -6.44 5.79 -10.31
N ASP A 82 -6.50 4.70 -11.06
CA ASP A 82 -7.72 3.97 -11.35
C ASP A 82 -8.39 3.46 -10.07
N LEU A 83 -7.60 2.91 -9.13
CA LEU A 83 -8.11 2.51 -7.82
C LEU A 83 -8.65 3.71 -7.02
N GLN A 84 -7.92 4.82 -7.01
CA GLN A 84 -8.33 6.03 -6.30
C GLN A 84 -9.66 6.58 -6.86
N ASP A 85 -9.81 6.60 -8.18
CA ASP A 85 -11.01 7.10 -8.85
C ASP A 85 -12.20 6.15 -8.61
N ALA A 86 -11.97 4.83 -8.63
CA ALA A 86 -12.97 3.83 -8.29
C ALA A 86 -13.46 3.96 -6.84
N LEU A 87 -12.55 4.14 -5.88
CA LEU A 87 -12.88 4.29 -4.45
C LEU A 87 -13.57 5.63 -4.13
N ARG A 88 -13.30 6.68 -4.92
CA ARG A 88 -13.96 7.98 -4.77
C ARG A 88 -15.35 8.04 -5.42
N ASN A 89 -15.68 7.04 -6.25
CA ASN A 89 -16.96 6.99 -6.95
C ASN A 89 -18.14 6.96 -5.97
N GLU A 90 -19.13 7.81 -6.20
CA GLU A 90 -20.28 7.96 -5.30
C GLU A 90 -21.08 6.68 -5.15
N LYS A 91 -21.25 5.92 -6.24
CA LYS A 91 -21.96 4.64 -6.22
C LYS A 91 -21.28 3.62 -5.31
N VAL A 92 -19.95 3.65 -5.22
CA VAL A 92 -19.19 2.76 -4.32
C VAL A 92 -19.42 3.17 -2.86
N LYS A 93 -19.53 4.47 -2.57
CA LYS A 93 -19.86 4.96 -1.22
C LYS A 93 -21.28 4.56 -0.80
N GLU A 94 -22.27 4.77 -1.65
CA GLU A 94 -23.65 4.35 -1.38
C GLU A 94 -23.74 2.84 -1.07
N VAL A 95 -23.02 2.03 -1.86
CA VAL A 95 -22.97 0.58 -1.66
C VAL A 95 -22.31 0.22 -0.32
N ILE A 96 -21.19 0.84 0.06
CA ILE A 96 -20.52 0.51 1.32
C ILE A 96 -21.35 0.95 2.54
N GLU A 97 -22.06 2.06 2.44
CA GLU A 97 -23.01 2.52 3.47
C GLU A 97 -24.16 1.53 3.65
N ALA A 98 -24.79 1.12 2.55
CA ALA A 98 -25.85 0.11 2.58
C ALA A 98 -25.36 -1.23 3.17
N ILE A 99 -24.14 -1.68 2.81
CA ILE A 99 -23.52 -2.87 3.39
C ILE A 99 -23.34 -2.71 4.91
N SER A 100 -22.89 -1.53 5.37
CA SER A 100 -22.71 -1.23 6.78
C SER A 100 -24.03 -1.34 7.55
N GLU A 101 -25.12 -0.79 7.01
CA GLU A 101 -26.45 -0.90 7.62
C GLU A 101 -26.97 -2.34 7.69
N VAL A 102 -26.82 -3.10 6.61
CA VAL A 102 -27.20 -4.53 6.58
C VAL A 102 -26.43 -5.32 7.64
N ASN A 103 -25.13 -5.06 7.77
CA ASN A 103 -24.29 -5.72 8.77
C ASN A 103 -24.64 -5.31 10.21
N ARG A 104 -25.01 -4.04 10.44
CA ARG A 104 -25.49 -3.59 11.76
C ARG A 104 -26.77 -4.29 12.16
N LYS A 105 -27.75 -4.40 11.25
CA LYS A 105 -29.02 -5.10 11.52
C LYS A 105 -28.80 -6.56 11.92
N LYS A 106 -27.82 -7.24 11.32
CA LYS A 106 -27.45 -8.61 11.69
C LYS A 106 -26.75 -8.74 13.05
N LYS A 107 -26.15 -7.67 13.57
CA LYS A 107 -25.49 -7.66 14.89
C LYS A 107 -26.45 -7.37 16.05
N VAL A 108 -27.66 -6.89 15.78
CA VAL A 108 -28.68 -6.70 16.80
C VAL A 108 -29.27 -8.07 17.14
N ILE A 109 -28.80 -8.67 18.23
CA ILE A 109 -29.46 -9.80 18.86
C ILE A 109 -30.58 -9.19 19.72
N GLU A 110 -31.83 -9.28 19.25
CA GLU A 110 -32.99 -8.97 20.09
C GLU A 110 -33.10 -10.04 21.17
N PHE A 111 -32.80 -9.66 22.42
CA PHE A 111 -33.20 -10.46 23.57
C PHE A 111 -34.71 -10.23 23.78
N LYS A 112 -35.50 -11.31 23.76
CA LYS A 112 -36.88 -11.25 24.25
C LYS A 112 -36.83 -10.92 25.74
N LEU A 113 -37.43 -9.79 26.12
CA LEU A 113 -37.85 -9.53 27.50
C LEU A 113 -39.04 -10.43 27.84
#